data_AF-Q2HRH9-F1
#
_entry.id   AF-Q2HRH9-F1
#
_cell.length_a   1.000
_cell.length_b   1.000
_cell.length_c   1.000
_cell.angle_alpha   90.00
_cell.angle_beta   90.00
_cell.angle_gamma   90.00
#
_symmetry.space_group_name_H-M   'P 1'
#
loop_
_entity.id
_entity.type
_entity.pdbx_description
1 polymer ?
#
loop_
_entity_poly.entity_id
_entity_poly.type
_entity_poly.pdbx_seq_one_letter_code
_entity_poly.pdbx_strand_id
1 'polypeptide(L)'
;MHPWLENIVNLCRNRKNDNLALFDEWPSLASSINLKNHCYGEFSSAFVQANEDMEDRSQVEVASRNALFLGVYDGHGGFEASQFISEHLFDDLLRLTNENENKITEATLRDAVSATEASFLDSVKRNYMINRNLGKVGSCCLAGIIWKGTLHVANLGDSRAVIGTMVNKRIRAEQLTRDHNCSDPAIREELKSMHPGDPTIVKEKNGVWRVKGIISVSRSIGDTYLKRLEFTLCESFPKFKKVPEPFTRGVVSAEPEMRTRVLTYSDKFLIFASDGLWDFLSNEQAVEIVQNNPRNGIAKRLVSTVLAKAAANGNVTCNSMMHANLGRGDGNRRSFHDDISVIVVFFDKTSFLRMPVHNLSYKSSSDRPTPSAFARSGLTTHWLQRLKKTIKDRFKGSSSNASGSQDQNPETPEGESSQTQSLLGQSSRAQSPWKNLKQN
;
A
#
# COMPACT_ATOMS: atom_id res chain seq x y z
N MET A 1 -27.29 -16.99 -13.71
CA MET A 1 -26.47 -17.15 -12.50
C MET A 1 -25.78 -18.49 -12.64
N HIS A 2 -24.45 -18.55 -12.57
CA HIS A 2 -23.70 -19.78 -12.81
C HIS A 2 -24.00 -20.81 -11.69
N PRO A 3 -24.04 -22.14 -11.94
CA PRO A 3 -24.34 -23.14 -10.90
C PRO A 3 -23.40 -23.10 -9.68
N TRP A 4 -22.13 -22.71 -9.85
CA TRP A 4 -21.19 -22.54 -8.74
C TRP A 4 -21.58 -21.37 -7.83
N LEU A 5 -22.15 -20.31 -8.40
CA LEU A 5 -22.72 -19.20 -7.65
C LEU A 5 -23.99 -19.61 -6.94
N GLU A 6 -24.84 -20.46 -7.50
CA GLU A 6 -25.97 -21.00 -6.71
C GLU A 6 -25.49 -21.82 -5.51
N ASN A 7 -24.43 -22.62 -5.63
CA ASN A 7 -23.90 -23.35 -4.48
C ASN A 7 -23.28 -22.43 -3.42
N ILE A 8 -22.53 -21.39 -3.81
CA ILE A 8 -21.97 -20.41 -2.85
C ILE A 8 -23.05 -19.48 -2.31
N VAL A 9 -23.95 -19.00 -3.15
CA VAL A 9 -25.11 -18.21 -2.77
C VAL A 9 -26.06 -19.04 -1.93
N ASN A 10 -26.15 -20.37 -2.06
CA ASN A 10 -26.91 -21.23 -1.15
C ASN A 10 -26.16 -21.47 0.17
N LEU A 11 -24.83 -21.63 0.14
CA LEU A 11 -23.97 -21.60 1.34
C LEU A 11 -24.08 -20.26 2.10
N CYS A 12 -24.37 -19.17 1.39
CA CYS A 12 -24.57 -17.82 1.92
C CYS A 12 -26.05 -17.45 2.17
N ARG A 13 -27.04 -18.04 1.47
CA ARG A 13 -28.49 -17.78 1.58
C ARG A 13 -29.12 -18.59 2.69
N ASN A 14 -28.62 -19.80 2.96
CA ASN A 14 -29.02 -20.57 4.13
C ASN A 14 -28.47 -19.97 5.44
N ARG A 15 -27.60 -18.96 5.33
CA ARG A 15 -27.00 -18.21 6.46
C ARG A 15 -27.00 -16.71 6.18
N LYS A 16 -28.21 -16.15 5.98
CA LYS A 16 -28.41 -14.73 5.60
C LYS A 16 -27.78 -13.71 6.57
N ASN A 17 -27.36 -14.12 7.77
CA ASN A 17 -26.66 -13.27 8.73
C ASN A 17 -25.25 -13.78 9.14
N ASP A 18 -24.96 -15.08 9.06
CA ASP A 18 -23.78 -15.64 9.75
C ASP A 18 -22.44 -15.35 9.05
N ASN A 19 -22.41 -15.11 7.74
CA ASN A 19 -21.14 -14.86 7.02
C ASN A 19 -20.63 -13.41 7.14
N LEU A 20 -21.49 -12.46 7.51
CA LEU A 20 -21.10 -11.10 7.92
C LEU A 20 -20.78 -11.03 9.42
N ALA A 21 -21.40 -11.91 10.22
CA ALA A 21 -21.16 -12.05 11.65
C ALA A 21 -19.71 -12.44 11.97
N LEU A 22 -18.97 -13.06 11.03
CA LEU A 22 -17.56 -13.39 11.24
C LEU A 22 -16.69 -12.18 11.65
N PHE A 23 -16.95 -11.00 11.09
CA PHE A 23 -16.22 -9.78 11.46
C PHE A 23 -16.69 -9.17 12.79
N ASP A 24 -17.91 -9.52 13.23
CA ASP A 24 -18.48 -9.05 14.48
C ASP A 24 -18.15 -10.02 15.64
N GLU A 25 -17.95 -11.31 15.34
CA GLU A 25 -17.56 -12.39 16.26
C GLU A 25 -16.04 -12.44 16.50
N TRP A 26 -15.24 -12.03 15.51
CA TRP A 26 -13.76 -12.12 15.56
C TRP A 26 -13.04 -10.78 15.35
N PRO A 27 -13.35 -9.73 16.12
CA PRO A 27 -12.83 -8.37 15.87
C PRO A 27 -11.32 -8.25 16.02
N SER A 28 -10.65 -9.18 16.73
CA SER A 28 -9.19 -9.19 16.86
C SER A 28 -8.46 -9.83 15.68
N LEU A 29 -9.14 -10.63 14.86
CA LEU A 29 -8.54 -11.43 13.78
C LEU A 29 -9.09 -11.05 12.39
N ALA A 30 -10.18 -10.31 12.36
CA ALA A 30 -10.84 -9.84 11.17
C ALA A 30 -11.23 -8.38 11.36
N SER A 31 -10.80 -7.51 10.46
CA SER A 31 -11.15 -6.09 10.50
C SER A 31 -11.57 -5.61 9.12
N SER A 32 -12.27 -4.48 9.06
CA SER A 32 -12.76 -3.97 7.79
C SER A 32 -12.98 -2.47 7.84
N ILE A 33 -12.82 -1.85 6.68
CA ILE A 33 -13.24 -0.49 6.41
C ILE A 33 -14.54 -0.59 5.62
N ASN A 34 -15.64 -0.29 6.30
CA ASN A 34 -16.95 -0.08 5.67
C ASN A 34 -16.86 1.01 4.60
N LEU A 35 -17.85 1.09 3.72
CA LEU A 35 -17.84 1.99 2.57
C LEU A 35 -17.48 3.44 2.96
N LYS A 36 -16.42 3.98 2.36
CA LYS A 36 -15.92 5.36 2.56
C LYS A 36 -15.80 6.08 1.22
N ASN A 37 -15.98 7.40 1.25
CA ASN A 37 -15.86 8.24 0.06
C ASN A 37 -14.40 8.54 -0.29
N HIS A 38 -14.12 8.62 -1.59
CA HIS A 38 -12.91 9.20 -2.15
C HIS A 38 -13.26 10.11 -3.34
N CYS A 39 -12.25 10.74 -3.94
CA CYS A 39 -12.44 11.73 -5.01
C CYS A 39 -13.00 11.19 -6.34
N TYR A 40 -13.23 9.88 -6.48
CA TYR A 40 -13.77 9.25 -7.68
C TYR A 40 -15.01 8.36 -7.41
N GLY A 41 -15.47 8.26 -6.15
CA GLY A 41 -16.52 7.34 -5.76
C GLY A 41 -16.35 6.88 -4.31
N GLU A 42 -16.45 5.58 -4.10
CA GLU A 42 -16.40 4.95 -2.78
C GLU A 42 -15.43 3.78 -2.75
N PHE A 43 -14.87 3.45 -1.59
CA PHE A 43 -14.06 2.25 -1.41
C PHE A 43 -14.45 1.49 -0.15
N SER A 44 -14.15 0.20 -0.12
CA SER A 44 -14.26 -0.66 1.06
C SER A 44 -13.03 -1.55 1.14
N SER A 45 -12.67 -1.95 2.36
CA SER A 45 -11.53 -2.83 2.61
C SER A 45 -11.85 -3.88 3.65
N ALA A 46 -11.22 -5.04 3.60
CA ALA A 46 -11.33 -6.08 4.63
C ALA A 46 -10.03 -6.86 4.76
N PHE A 47 -9.77 -7.34 5.97
CA PHE A 47 -8.55 -8.03 6.35
C PHE A 47 -8.88 -9.21 7.25
N VAL A 48 -8.16 -10.32 7.10
CA VAL A 48 -8.28 -11.48 7.96
C VAL A 48 -6.92 -12.12 8.19
N GLN A 49 -6.65 -12.46 9.45
CA GLN A 49 -5.41 -13.05 9.91
C GLN A 49 -5.45 -14.58 9.91
N ALA A 50 -4.42 -15.18 9.33
CA ALA A 50 -4.09 -16.60 9.34
C ALA A 50 -2.82 -16.91 10.12
N ASN A 51 -1.81 -16.04 10.05
CA ASN A 51 -0.52 -16.21 10.72
C ASN A 51 -0.58 -15.80 12.20
N GLU A 52 0.42 -16.20 13.00
CA GLU A 52 0.54 -15.81 14.42
C GLU A 52 0.54 -14.29 14.60
N ASP A 53 1.33 -13.63 13.75
CA ASP A 53 1.24 -12.19 13.50
C ASP A 53 0.71 -12.00 12.08
N MET A 54 -0.26 -11.09 11.89
CA MET A 54 -0.68 -10.68 10.55
C MET A 54 0.54 -10.11 9.81
N GLU A 55 0.98 -10.77 8.74
CA GLU A 55 2.11 -10.33 7.92
C GLU A 55 1.63 -9.37 6.82
N ASP A 56 0.38 -9.49 6.39
CA ASP A 56 -0.28 -8.56 5.46
C ASP A 56 -0.44 -7.14 6.04
N ARG A 57 -0.24 -6.14 5.18
CA ARG A 57 -0.56 -4.73 5.44
C ARG A 57 -1.32 -4.14 4.26
N SER A 58 -2.16 -3.15 4.54
CA SER A 58 -2.78 -2.36 3.48
C SER A 58 -2.89 -0.89 3.85
N GLN A 59 -3.07 -0.07 2.81
CA GLN A 59 -3.13 1.38 2.93
C GLN A 59 -4.04 1.97 1.86
N VAL A 60 -4.89 2.92 2.28
CA VAL A 60 -5.66 3.79 1.38
C VAL A 60 -5.46 5.23 1.84
N GLU A 61 -4.91 6.06 0.97
CA GLU A 61 -4.75 7.50 1.23
C GLU A 61 -5.67 8.27 0.31
N VAL A 62 -6.65 8.95 0.90
CA VAL A 62 -7.61 9.77 0.19
C VAL A 62 -7.09 11.20 0.16
N ALA A 63 -6.90 11.77 -1.03
CA ALA A 63 -6.78 13.21 -1.18
C ALA A 63 -8.15 13.83 -1.43
N SER A 64 -8.36 15.03 -0.90
CA SER A 64 -9.58 15.80 -1.10
C SER A 64 -9.83 16.16 -2.58
N ARG A 65 -8.79 16.06 -3.43
CA ARG A 65 -8.87 16.37 -4.86
C ARG A 65 -8.04 15.38 -5.69
N ASN A 66 -8.71 14.71 -6.64
CA ASN A 66 -8.14 13.98 -7.77
C ASN A 66 -6.95 13.03 -7.48
N ALA A 67 -6.77 12.58 -6.23
CA ALA A 67 -5.75 11.62 -5.85
C ALA A 67 -6.31 10.54 -4.92
N LEU A 68 -5.94 9.29 -5.19
CA LEU A 68 -6.20 8.13 -4.33
C LEU A 68 -5.01 7.19 -4.41
N PHE A 69 -4.30 6.99 -3.31
CA PHE A 69 -3.26 5.98 -3.21
C PHE A 69 -3.82 4.70 -2.58
N LEU A 70 -3.36 3.56 -3.08
CA LEU A 70 -3.76 2.22 -2.69
C LEU A 70 -2.49 1.38 -2.50
N GLY A 71 -2.45 0.58 -1.44
CA GLY A 71 -1.37 -0.34 -1.17
C GLY A 71 -1.88 -1.62 -0.55
N VAL A 72 -1.45 -2.76 -1.09
CA VAL A 72 -1.55 -4.08 -0.45
C VAL A 72 -0.14 -4.66 -0.44
N TYR A 73 0.31 -5.04 0.75
CA TYR A 73 1.67 -5.49 1.01
C TYR A 73 1.59 -6.81 1.77
N ASP A 74 1.82 -7.89 1.04
CA ASP A 74 1.75 -9.24 1.58
C ASP A 74 3.14 -9.61 2.10
N GLY A 75 3.23 -9.79 3.42
CA GLY A 75 4.49 -9.97 4.13
C GLY A 75 4.82 -11.44 4.30
N HIS A 76 6.10 -11.79 4.34
CA HIS A 76 6.53 -13.16 4.60
C HIS A 76 7.82 -13.21 5.41
N GLY A 77 7.89 -14.23 6.28
CA GLY A 77 9.05 -14.46 7.15
C GLY A 77 9.16 -13.46 8.32
N GLY A 78 8.09 -12.69 8.54
CA GLY A 78 7.92 -11.58 9.47
C GLY A 78 7.11 -10.43 8.83
N PHE A 79 6.42 -9.64 9.64
CA PHE A 79 5.61 -8.49 9.19
C PHE A 79 6.44 -7.21 8.98
N GLU A 80 7.73 -7.20 9.33
CA GLU A 80 8.52 -5.98 9.39
C GLU A 80 8.70 -5.32 8.02
N ALA A 81 8.80 -6.10 6.93
CA ALA A 81 8.92 -5.56 5.57
C ALA A 81 7.61 -4.90 5.11
N SER A 82 6.48 -5.58 5.23
CA SER A 82 5.16 -5.05 4.85
C SER A 82 4.79 -3.82 5.69
N GLN A 83 5.12 -3.84 6.99
CA GLN A 83 4.95 -2.69 7.86
C GLN A 83 5.82 -1.52 7.40
N PHE A 84 7.11 -1.74 7.13
CA PHE A 84 8.01 -0.69 6.66
C PHE A 84 7.48 -0.04 5.37
N ILE A 85 7.03 -0.84 4.41
CA ILE A 85 6.42 -0.33 3.16
C ILE A 85 5.21 0.55 3.49
N SER A 86 4.30 0.07 4.35
CA SER A 86 3.09 0.81 4.74
C SER A 86 3.36 2.14 5.46
N GLU A 87 4.55 2.28 6.05
CA GLU A 87 4.98 3.47 6.78
C GLU A 87 5.74 4.46 5.88
N HIS A 88 6.44 4.00 4.83
CA HIS A 88 7.40 4.82 4.10
C HIS A 88 7.05 5.06 2.63
N LEU A 89 6.43 4.10 1.92
CA LEU A 89 6.25 4.16 0.46
C LEU A 89 5.45 5.38 0.02
N PHE A 90 4.37 5.68 0.73
CA PHE A 90 3.53 6.83 0.41
C PHE A 90 4.26 8.16 0.66
N ASP A 91 5.08 8.24 1.71
CA ASP A 91 5.85 9.44 2.00
C ASP A 91 6.98 9.65 0.98
N ASP A 92 7.63 8.58 0.53
CA ASP A 92 8.59 8.60 -0.58
C ASP A 92 7.94 9.09 -1.89
N LEU A 93 6.73 8.59 -2.19
CA LEU A 93 5.96 9.05 -3.34
C LEU A 93 5.68 10.56 -3.26
N LEU A 94 5.23 11.06 -2.10
CA LEU A 94 4.96 12.48 -1.92
C LEU A 94 6.23 13.34 -2.02
N ARG A 95 7.34 12.88 -1.44
CA ARG A 95 8.64 13.55 -1.54
C ARG A 95 9.08 13.69 -3.00
N LEU A 96 9.10 12.59 -3.75
CA LEU A 96 9.47 12.58 -5.18
C LEU A 96 8.49 13.39 -6.04
N THR A 97 7.21 13.40 -5.67
CA THR A 97 6.20 14.24 -6.34
C THR A 97 6.50 15.73 -6.17
N ASN A 98 6.96 16.16 -5.00
CA ASN A 98 7.34 17.55 -4.76
C ASN A 98 8.60 17.93 -5.56
N GLU A 99 9.55 17.01 -5.69
CA GLU A 99 10.76 17.17 -6.52
C GLU A 99 10.40 17.26 -8.02
N ASN A 100 9.33 16.59 -8.45
CA ASN A 100 8.85 16.55 -9.85
C ASN A 100 7.69 17.53 -10.14
N GLU A 101 7.81 18.78 -9.70
CA GLU A 101 6.83 19.85 -9.98
C GLU A 101 5.37 19.52 -9.61
N ASN A 102 5.13 18.70 -8.58
CA ASN A 102 3.80 18.23 -8.18
C ASN A 102 3.08 17.39 -9.26
N LYS A 103 3.84 16.66 -10.07
CA LYS A 103 3.31 15.70 -11.05
C LYS A 103 3.62 14.27 -10.61
N ILE A 104 2.56 13.48 -10.47
CA ILE A 104 2.66 12.03 -10.27
C ILE A 104 2.61 11.38 -11.66
N THR A 105 3.63 10.57 -11.94
CA THR A 105 3.77 9.79 -13.17
C THR A 105 4.10 8.33 -12.83
N GLU A 106 4.16 7.46 -13.84
CA GLU A 106 4.65 6.10 -13.67
C GLU A 106 6.06 6.07 -13.05
N ALA A 107 6.98 6.90 -13.55
CA ALA A 107 8.34 6.98 -13.03
C ALA A 107 8.36 7.41 -11.56
N THR A 108 7.52 8.38 -11.17
CA THR A 108 7.42 8.83 -9.78
C THR A 108 7.03 7.70 -8.82
N LEU A 109 6.09 6.82 -9.21
CA LEU A 109 5.72 5.66 -8.40
C LEU A 109 6.81 4.58 -8.41
N ARG A 110 7.43 4.31 -9.57
CA ARG A 110 8.55 3.38 -9.69
C ARG A 110 9.71 3.79 -8.76
N ASP A 111 10.11 5.04 -8.83
CA ASP A 111 11.21 5.60 -8.04
C ASP A 111 10.89 5.59 -6.54
N ALA A 112 9.60 5.78 -6.17
CA ALA A 112 9.18 5.67 -4.78
C ALA A 112 9.36 4.23 -4.25
N VAL A 113 8.95 3.22 -5.02
CA VAL A 113 9.18 1.80 -4.67
C VAL A 113 10.67 1.50 -4.55
N SER A 114 11.49 1.96 -5.49
CA SER A 114 12.95 1.79 -5.44
C SER A 114 13.59 2.50 -4.23
N ALA A 115 13.13 3.70 -3.88
CA ALA A 115 13.60 4.44 -2.71
C ALA A 115 13.23 3.75 -1.39
N THR A 116 12.03 3.18 -1.32
CA THR A 116 11.57 2.41 -0.16
C THR A 116 12.39 1.13 0.03
N GLU A 117 12.66 0.38 -1.05
CA GLU A 117 13.58 -0.78 -0.99
C GLU A 117 14.97 -0.36 -0.51
N ALA A 118 15.55 0.70 -1.09
CA ALA A 118 16.88 1.17 -0.70
C ALA A 118 16.95 1.55 0.79
N SER A 119 15.90 2.24 1.28
CA SER A 119 15.77 2.62 2.69
C SER A 119 15.60 1.40 3.60
N PHE A 120 14.86 0.39 3.15
CA PHE A 120 14.69 -0.86 3.89
C PHE A 120 16.01 -1.63 3.97
N LEU A 121 16.75 -1.77 2.86
CA LEU A 121 18.06 -2.42 2.82
C LEU A 121 19.06 -1.75 3.78
N ASP A 122 19.06 -0.42 3.84
CA ASP A 122 19.91 0.32 4.78
C ASP A 122 19.47 0.12 6.24
N SER A 123 18.15 0.07 6.49
CA SER A 123 17.61 -0.29 7.80
C SER A 123 18.05 -1.69 8.25
N VAL A 124 17.98 -2.69 7.36
CA VAL A 124 18.45 -4.06 7.64
C VAL A 124 19.95 -4.04 7.96
N LYS A 125 20.76 -3.36 7.14
CA LYS A 125 22.21 -3.25 7.37
C LYS A 125 22.54 -2.66 8.74
N ARG A 126 21.82 -1.63 9.18
CA ARG A 126 22.02 -0.97 10.47
C ARG A 126 21.55 -1.82 11.66
N ASN A 127 20.44 -2.54 11.52
CA ASN A 127 19.78 -3.20 12.64
C ASN A 127 20.03 -4.71 12.73
N TYR A 128 20.68 -5.32 11.74
CA TYR A 128 20.82 -6.77 11.69
C TYR A 128 21.55 -7.38 12.91
N MET A 129 22.55 -6.68 13.44
CA MET A 129 23.29 -7.19 14.62
C MET A 129 22.38 -7.30 15.86
N ILE A 130 21.28 -6.54 15.86
CA ILE A 130 20.25 -6.56 16.91
C ILE A 130 19.17 -7.60 16.58
N ASN A 131 18.63 -7.57 15.36
CA ASN A 131 17.63 -8.52 14.88
C ASN A 131 18.06 -9.17 13.56
N ARG A 132 18.61 -10.38 13.65
CA ARG A 132 19.09 -11.14 12.48
C ARG A 132 17.96 -11.62 11.56
N ASN A 133 16.72 -11.68 12.03
CA ASN A 133 15.60 -12.13 11.20
C ASN A 133 15.25 -11.10 10.13
N LEU A 134 15.60 -9.82 10.32
CA LEU A 134 15.40 -8.75 9.33
C LEU A 134 16.04 -9.02 7.96
N GLY A 135 17.05 -9.89 7.89
CA GLY A 135 17.64 -10.30 6.62
C GLY A 135 16.72 -11.19 5.77
N LYS A 136 15.73 -11.85 6.38
CA LYS A 136 14.84 -12.83 5.74
C LYS A 136 13.42 -12.33 5.50
N VAL A 137 13.01 -11.30 6.22
CA VAL A 137 11.68 -10.71 6.03
C VAL A 137 11.62 -10.11 4.63
N GLY A 138 10.49 -10.30 3.98
CA GLY A 138 10.21 -9.71 2.69
C GLY A 138 8.73 -9.41 2.57
N SER A 139 8.37 -8.69 1.52
CA SER A 139 6.97 -8.44 1.22
C SER A 139 6.75 -8.22 -0.27
N CYS A 140 5.72 -8.84 -0.80
CA CYS A 140 5.09 -8.42 -2.05
C CYS A 140 4.59 -6.99 -1.91
N CYS A 141 4.60 -6.23 -2.99
CA CYS A 141 4.17 -4.83 -2.98
C CYS A 141 3.31 -4.54 -4.20
N LEU A 142 2.00 -4.44 -3.98
CA LEU A 142 1.04 -3.94 -4.95
C LEU A 142 0.65 -2.51 -4.56
N ALA A 143 1.22 -1.52 -5.24
CA ALA A 143 0.97 -0.11 -5.00
C ALA A 143 0.29 0.54 -6.19
N GLY A 144 -0.66 1.44 -5.94
CA GLY A 144 -1.41 2.13 -6.98
C GLY A 144 -1.68 3.58 -6.62
N ILE A 145 -1.66 4.46 -7.62
CA ILE A 145 -2.04 5.88 -7.47
C ILE A 145 -2.95 6.28 -8.62
N ILE A 146 -4.14 6.74 -8.30
CA ILE A 146 -5.04 7.39 -9.26
C ILE A 146 -4.81 8.88 -9.15
N TRP A 147 -4.17 9.48 -10.16
CA TRP A 147 -3.90 10.91 -10.22
C TRP A 147 -4.54 11.51 -11.47
N LYS A 148 -5.44 12.48 -11.28
CA LYS A 148 -6.15 13.19 -12.36
C LYS A 148 -6.77 12.23 -13.40
N GLY A 149 -7.40 11.15 -12.95
CA GLY A 149 -8.04 10.15 -13.80
C GLY A 149 -7.10 9.14 -14.46
N THR A 150 -5.79 9.19 -14.17
CA THR A 150 -4.83 8.16 -14.62
C THR A 150 -4.44 7.28 -13.46
N LEU A 151 -4.59 5.97 -13.61
CA LEU A 151 -4.12 4.96 -12.68
C LEU A 151 -2.71 4.51 -13.07
N HIS A 152 -1.77 4.62 -12.14
CA HIS A 152 -0.46 3.94 -12.21
C HIS A 152 -0.44 2.83 -11.15
N VAL A 153 0.03 1.64 -11.52
CA VAL A 153 0.17 0.48 -10.63
C VAL A 153 1.60 -0.03 -10.72
N ALA A 154 2.21 -0.31 -9.57
CA ALA A 154 3.47 -0.99 -9.40
C ALA A 154 3.21 -2.35 -8.74
N ASN A 155 3.70 -3.43 -9.34
CA ASN A 155 3.60 -4.78 -8.75
C ASN A 155 4.97 -5.41 -8.53
N LEU A 156 5.16 -5.94 -7.34
CA LEU A 156 6.24 -6.83 -6.93
C LEU A 156 5.61 -8.05 -6.26
N GLY A 157 5.71 -9.22 -6.88
CA GLY A 157 5.17 -10.46 -6.31
C GLY A 157 3.82 -10.81 -6.90
N ASP A 158 2.98 -11.48 -6.12
CA ASP A 158 1.76 -12.18 -6.55
C ASP A 158 0.47 -11.68 -5.92
N SER A 159 0.55 -10.58 -5.17
CA SER A 159 -0.60 -9.68 -5.03
C SER A 159 -1.06 -9.20 -6.43
N ARG A 160 -2.36 -8.99 -6.60
CA ARG A 160 -2.94 -8.74 -7.93
C ARG A 160 -3.96 -7.60 -7.93
N ALA A 161 -3.91 -6.80 -8.99
CA ALA A 161 -4.92 -5.79 -9.31
C ALA A 161 -5.81 -6.25 -10.47
N VAL A 162 -7.13 -6.19 -10.28
CA VAL A 162 -8.15 -6.55 -11.29
C VAL A 162 -9.16 -5.42 -11.42
N ILE A 163 -9.41 -4.95 -12.65
CA ILE A 163 -10.40 -3.92 -12.94
C ILE A 163 -11.67 -4.54 -13.55
N GLY A 164 -12.83 -4.09 -13.09
CA GLY A 164 -14.13 -4.42 -13.64
C GLY A 164 -14.55 -3.40 -14.70
N THR A 165 -14.53 -3.79 -15.98
CA THR A 165 -14.79 -2.89 -17.12
C THR A 165 -16.08 -3.25 -17.83
N MET A 166 -16.95 -2.27 -18.09
CA MET A 166 -18.21 -2.45 -18.80
C MET A 166 -17.94 -2.60 -20.31
N VAL A 167 -18.23 -3.78 -20.84
CA VAL A 167 -18.12 -4.13 -22.26
C VAL A 167 -19.44 -4.76 -22.71
N ASN A 168 -20.11 -4.16 -23.70
CA ASN A 168 -21.38 -4.68 -24.24
C ASN A 168 -22.45 -4.93 -23.16
N LYS A 169 -22.65 -3.98 -22.24
CA LYS A 169 -23.59 -4.05 -21.11
C LYS A 169 -23.30 -5.16 -20.09
N ARG A 170 -22.12 -5.77 -20.14
CA ARG A 170 -21.63 -6.74 -19.15
C ARG A 170 -20.31 -6.29 -18.59
N ILE A 171 -20.03 -6.63 -17.33
CA ILE A 171 -18.76 -6.29 -16.71
C ILE A 171 -17.80 -7.46 -16.92
N ARG A 172 -16.61 -7.15 -17.43
CA ARG A 172 -15.52 -8.10 -17.64
C ARG A 172 -14.41 -7.83 -16.65
N ALA A 173 -13.80 -8.91 -16.17
CA ALA A 173 -12.57 -8.85 -15.40
C ALA A 173 -11.39 -8.61 -16.35
N GLU A 174 -10.56 -7.62 -16.05
CA GLU A 174 -9.28 -7.38 -16.69
C GLU A 174 -8.20 -7.34 -15.60
N GLN A 175 -7.29 -8.31 -15.61
CA GLN A 175 -6.13 -8.32 -14.73
C GLN A 175 -5.12 -7.27 -15.21
N LEU A 176 -4.75 -6.35 -14.33
CA LEU A 176 -3.86 -5.24 -14.65
C LEU A 176 -2.38 -5.56 -14.42
N THR A 177 -2.09 -6.49 -13.51
CA THR A 177 -0.74 -6.84 -13.08
C THR A 177 -0.45 -8.31 -13.37
N ARG A 178 0.75 -8.62 -13.82
CA ARG A 178 1.23 -10.02 -13.88
C ARG A 178 1.71 -10.44 -12.49
N ASP A 179 1.35 -11.65 -12.08
CA ASP A 179 1.82 -12.21 -10.82
C ASP A 179 3.24 -12.73 -11.00
N HIS A 180 4.17 -12.30 -10.15
CA HIS A 180 5.57 -12.69 -10.22
C HIS A 180 5.87 -13.94 -9.39
N ASN A 181 5.04 -14.98 -9.52
CA ASN A 181 5.17 -16.26 -8.81
C ASN A 181 5.75 -17.37 -9.72
N CYS A 182 6.58 -18.25 -9.16
CA CYS A 182 7.20 -19.37 -9.87
C CYS A 182 6.22 -20.46 -10.33
N SER A 183 4.96 -20.44 -9.88
CA SER A 183 3.90 -21.28 -10.41
C SER A 183 3.66 -21.00 -11.90
N ASP A 184 3.83 -19.75 -12.34
CA ASP A 184 3.77 -19.34 -13.75
C ASP A 184 5.01 -19.82 -14.52
N PRO A 185 4.83 -20.67 -15.57
CA PRO A 185 5.92 -21.06 -16.45
C PRO A 185 6.73 -19.89 -17.04
N ALA A 186 6.08 -18.76 -17.38
CA ALA A 186 6.75 -17.60 -17.96
C ALA A 186 7.74 -16.96 -16.98
N ILE A 187 7.39 -16.88 -15.69
CA ILE A 187 8.30 -16.41 -14.63
C ILE A 187 9.48 -17.38 -14.45
N ARG A 188 9.25 -18.69 -14.56
CA ARG A 188 10.34 -19.67 -14.52
C ARG A 188 11.33 -19.50 -15.67
N GLU A 189 10.84 -19.27 -16.88
CA GLU A 189 11.70 -19.01 -18.04
C GLU A 189 12.44 -17.66 -17.94
N GLU A 190 11.77 -16.61 -17.44
CA GLU A 190 12.39 -15.31 -17.14
C GLU A 190 13.57 -15.48 -16.16
N LEU A 191 13.36 -16.21 -15.06
CA LEU A 191 14.39 -16.50 -14.07
C LEU A 191 15.58 -17.28 -14.65
N LYS A 192 15.32 -18.33 -15.44
CA LYS A 192 16.37 -19.11 -16.12
C LYS A 192 17.16 -18.26 -17.10
N SER A 193 16.49 -17.40 -17.87
CA SER A 193 17.14 -16.50 -18.83
C SER A 193 18.02 -15.45 -18.15
N MET A 194 17.63 -14.95 -16.99
CA MET A 194 18.44 -13.99 -16.21
C MET A 194 19.63 -14.65 -15.50
N HIS A 195 19.59 -15.98 -15.33
CA HIS A 195 20.59 -16.78 -14.61
C HIS A 195 21.04 -18.02 -15.41
N PRO A 196 21.59 -17.86 -16.63
CA PRO A 196 21.87 -18.97 -17.56
C PRO A 196 22.93 -19.97 -17.05
N GLY A 197 23.71 -19.62 -16.03
CA GLY A 197 24.69 -20.48 -15.38
C GLY A 197 24.23 -21.13 -14.06
N ASP A 198 22.97 -20.95 -13.69
CA ASP A 198 22.44 -21.42 -12.40
C ASP A 198 21.33 -22.47 -12.61
N PRO A 199 21.68 -23.77 -12.66
CA PRO A 199 20.68 -24.83 -12.82
C PRO A 199 19.77 -24.96 -11.59
N THR A 200 20.06 -24.24 -10.50
CA THR A 200 19.29 -24.27 -9.26
C THR A 200 18.33 -23.10 -9.11
N ILE A 201 18.29 -22.17 -10.08
CA ILE A 201 17.54 -20.91 -9.98
C ILE A 201 16.06 -21.11 -9.70
N VAL A 202 15.44 -22.14 -10.29
CA VAL A 202 14.07 -22.55 -9.97
C VAL A 202 14.06 -24.03 -9.60
N LYS A 203 13.47 -24.36 -8.44
CA LYS A 203 13.31 -25.74 -7.96
C LYS A 203 11.90 -25.96 -7.46
N GLU A 204 11.35 -27.12 -7.78
CA GLU A 204 10.10 -27.60 -7.19
C GLU A 204 10.39 -28.28 -5.84
N LYS A 205 9.61 -27.91 -4.82
CA LYS A 205 9.61 -28.57 -3.51
C LYS A 205 8.18 -28.77 -3.05
N ASN A 206 7.82 -30.01 -2.74
CA ASN A 206 6.49 -30.38 -2.27
C ASN A 206 5.37 -29.87 -3.21
N GLY A 207 5.56 -30.00 -4.53
CA GLY A 207 4.59 -29.54 -5.53
C GLY A 207 4.59 -28.03 -5.80
N VAL A 208 5.46 -27.25 -5.15
CA VAL A 208 5.52 -25.79 -5.31
C VAL A 208 6.85 -25.37 -5.91
N TRP A 209 6.80 -24.64 -7.03
CA TRP A 209 7.96 -24.04 -7.65
C TRP A 209 8.47 -22.84 -6.86
N ARG A 210 9.77 -22.76 -6.66
CA ARG A 210 10.41 -21.74 -5.83
C ARG A 210 11.75 -21.28 -6.40
N VAL A 211 12.05 -19.99 -6.28
CA VAL A 211 13.38 -19.43 -6.51
C VAL A 211 14.36 -20.09 -5.55
N LYS A 212 15.43 -20.71 -6.08
CA LYS A 212 16.44 -21.47 -5.33
C LYS A 212 15.86 -22.59 -4.43
N GLY A 213 14.59 -22.97 -4.60
CA GLY A 213 13.89 -23.86 -3.69
C GLY A 213 13.57 -23.23 -2.33
N ILE A 214 13.48 -21.90 -2.24
CA ILE A 214 13.31 -21.15 -1.00
C ILE A 214 11.97 -20.40 -1.00
N ILE A 215 11.77 -19.47 -1.93
CA ILE A 215 10.61 -18.55 -1.98
C ILE A 215 9.82 -18.74 -3.28
N SER A 216 8.49 -18.63 -3.24
CA SER A 216 7.61 -18.78 -4.41
C SER A 216 7.63 -17.56 -5.33
N VAL A 217 7.75 -16.36 -4.78
CA VAL A 217 7.81 -15.11 -5.55
C VAL A 217 9.21 -14.82 -6.09
N SER A 218 9.26 -14.22 -7.28
CA SER A 218 10.48 -13.79 -7.97
C SER A 218 10.80 -12.31 -7.75
N ARG A 219 9.86 -11.55 -7.18
CA ARG A 219 10.01 -10.14 -6.87
C ARG A 219 9.40 -9.80 -5.52
N SER A 220 10.09 -8.95 -4.75
CA SER A 220 9.65 -8.48 -3.43
C SER A 220 10.47 -7.26 -3.00
N ILE A 221 10.00 -6.53 -1.99
CA ILE A 221 10.84 -5.66 -1.14
C ILE A 221 11.39 -6.50 0.01
N GLY A 222 12.63 -6.26 0.46
CA GLY A 222 13.27 -7.07 1.50
C GLY A 222 13.96 -8.32 0.95
N ASP A 223 13.82 -9.48 1.60
CA ASP A 223 14.52 -10.72 1.23
C ASP A 223 16.01 -10.52 0.97
N THR A 224 16.67 -9.75 1.84
CA THR A 224 17.97 -9.15 1.51
C THR A 224 19.06 -10.20 1.26
N TYR A 225 18.96 -11.34 1.97
CA TYR A 225 19.80 -12.53 1.76
C TYR A 225 19.65 -13.20 0.38
N LEU A 226 18.60 -12.89 -0.39
CA LEU A 226 18.45 -13.34 -1.78
C LEU A 226 18.85 -12.28 -2.81
N LYS A 227 19.23 -11.08 -2.36
CA LYS A 227 19.55 -9.92 -3.20
C LYS A 227 21.00 -9.50 -3.16
N ARG A 228 21.62 -9.46 -1.98
CA ARG A 228 22.99 -8.97 -1.81
C ARG A 228 23.90 -10.02 -1.19
N LEU A 229 25.08 -10.17 -1.81
CA LEU A 229 26.10 -11.14 -1.37
C LEU A 229 26.59 -10.89 0.07
N GLU A 230 26.65 -9.62 0.48
CA GLU A 230 27.03 -9.21 1.84
C GLU A 230 26.13 -9.82 2.92
N PHE A 231 24.89 -10.15 2.58
CA PHE A 231 23.93 -10.81 3.48
C PHE A 231 23.95 -12.34 3.39
N THR A 232 24.79 -12.91 2.52
CA THR A 232 24.94 -14.37 2.30
C THR A 232 26.30 -14.96 2.72
N LEU A 233 27.37 -14.17 2.78
CA LEU A 233 28.76 -14.69 2.76
C LEU A 233 29.63 -14.41 4.00
N CYS A 234 29.16 -13.73 5.05
CA CYS A 234 30.04 -13.40 6.19
C CYS A 234 29.89 -14.40 7.36
N GLU A 235 30.95 -14.74 8.08
CA GLU A 235 30.79 -15.52 9.34
C GLU A 235 30.05 -14.72 10.44
N SER A 236 30.04 -13.38 10.34
CA SER A 236 29.17 -12.51 11.13
C SER A 236 27.71 -12.48 10.61
N PHE A 237 27.45 -13.10 9.45
CA PHE A 237 26.23 -12.99 8.64
C PHE A 237 26.17 -14.10 7.54
N PRO A 238 25.74 -15.38 7.79
CA PRO A 238 24.80 -15.81 8.82
C PRO A 238 24.82 -17.30 9.33
N LYS A 239 23.96 -17.59 10.33
CA LYS A 239 23.45 -18.92 10.71
C LYS A 239 22.42 -19.52 9.71
N PHE A 240 22.39 -19.08 8.45
CA PHE A 240 21.33 -19.51 7.51
C PHE A 240 21.75 -20.76 6.74
N LYS A 241 20.75 -21.57 6.33
CA LYS A 241 20.97 -22.55 5.27
C LYS A 241 21.49 -21.79 4.07
N LYS A 242 22.74 -22.06 3.69
CA LYS A 242 23.42 -21.43 2.57
C LYS A 242 22.49 -21.43 1.36
N VAL A 243 22.31 -20.26 0.73
CA VAL A 243 21.60 -20.17 -0.57
C VAL A 243 22.30 -21.15 -1.52
N PRO A 244 21.58 -22.07 -2.18
CA PRO A 244 22.22 -23.05 -3.06
C PRO A 244 23.11 -22.38 -4.11
N GLU A 245 24.36 -22.82 -4.19
CA GLU A 245 25.30 -22.36 -5.22
C GLU A 245 24.85 -22.81 -6.62
N PRO A 246 25.14 -22.03 -7.68
CA PRO A 246 25.89 -20.76 -7.66
C PRO A 246 25.02 -19.57 -7.25
N PHE A 247 25.48 -18.70 -6.35
CA PHE A 247 24.82 -17.42 -6.05
C PHE A 247 25.77 -16.26 -6.40
N THR A 248 25.78 -15.85 -7.67
CA THR A 248 26.70 -14.81 -8.18
C THR A 248 26.06 -13.43 -8.28
N ARG A 249 24.72 -13.35 -8.20
CA ARG A 249 23.91 -12.13 -8.23
C ARG A 249 22.61 -12.35 -7.46
N GLY A 250 21.89 -11.27 -7.15
CA GLY A 250 20.57 -11.35 -6.55
C GLY A 250 19.59 -12.16 -7.43
N VAL A 251 18.83 -13.06 -6.81
CA VAL A 251 17.91 -14.00 -7.47
C VAL A 251 16.43 -13.60 -7.30
N VAL A 252 16.17 -12.60 -6.46
CA VAL A 252 14.87 -11.95 -6.30
C VAL A 252 15.05 -10.47 -6.65
N SER A 253 14.12 -9.89 -7.41
CA SER A 253 14.19 -8.49 -7.84
C SER A 253 13.29 -7.58 -6.98
N ALA A 254 13.69 -6.33 -6.78
CA ALA A 254 12.84 -5.28 -6.24
C ALA A 254 12.35 -4.29 -7.32
N GLU A 255 12.56 -4.60 -8.60
CA GLU A 255 12.13 -3.77 -9.73
C GLU A 255 10.65 -4.01 -10.06
N PRO A 256 9.76 -3.02 -9.86
CA PRO A 256 8.33 -3.24 -10.05
C PRO A 256 7.97 -3.36 -11.53
N GLU A 257 7.05 -4.25 -11.84
CA GLU A 257 6.35 -4.21 -13.12
C GLU A 257 5.29 -3.11 -13.05
N MET A 258 5.35 -2.16 -14.00
CA MET A 258 4.46 -1.00 -13.99
C MET A 258 3.34 -1.16 -15.00
N ARG A 259 2.15 -0.70 -14.62
CA ARG A 259 0.99 -0.59 -15.50
C ARG A 259 0.37 0.79 -15.37
N THR A 260 0.19 1.46 -16.50
CA THR A 260 -0.52 2.73 -16.59
C THR A 260 -1.83 2.56 -17.36
N ARG A 261 -2.94 3.11 -16.84
CA ARG A 261 -4.25 3.13 -17.49
C ARG A 261 -4.93 4.48 -17.29
N VAL A 262 -5.39 5.08 -18.39
CA VAL A 262 -6.33 6.21 -18.31
C VAL A 262 -7.72 5.66 -18.00
N LEU A 263 -8.30 6.07 -16.87
CA LEU A 263 -9.61 5.61 -16.46
C LEU A 263 -10.71 6.22 -17.34
N THR A 264 -11.68 5.39 -17.69
CA THR A 264 -12.81 5.74 -18.54
C THR A 264 -14.12 5.52 -17.80
N TYR A 265 -15.22 6.04 -18.34
CA TYR A 265 -16.55 5.76 -17.82
C TYR A 265 -16.95 4.28 -17.91
N SER A 266 -16.23 3.46 -18.67
CA SER A 266 -16.48 2.01 -18.74
C SER A 266 -15.94 1.29 -17.52
N ASP A 267 -14.87 1.80 -16.91
CA ASP A 267 -14.28 1.25 -15.69
C ASP A 267 -15.22 1.50 -14.51
N LYS A 268 -15.58 0.45 -13.76
CA LYS A 268 -16.57 0.51 -12.68
C LYS A 268 -16.00 0.35 -11.30
N PHE A 269 -15.01 -0.51 -11.18
CA PHE A 269 -14.34 -0.74 -9.92
C PHE A 269 -12.98 -1.38 -10.14
N LEU A 270 -12.14 -1.29 -9.13
CA LEU A 270 -10.81 -1.86 -9.06
C LEU A 270 -10.71 -2.69 -7.78
N ILE A 271 -10.14 -3.88 -7.87
CA ILE A 271 -9.88 -4.78 -6.76
C ILE A 271 -8.36 -4.89 -6.62
N PHE A 272 -7.82 -4.54 -5.46
CA PHE A 272 -6.45 -4.85 -5.04
C PHE A 272 -6.53 -5.89 -3.94
N ALA A 273 -5.78 -6.98 -4.06
CA ALA A 273 -5.72 -7.96 -2.98
C ALA A 273 -4.42 -8.78 -2.97
N SER A 274 -4.09 -9.33 -1.81
CA SER A 274 -3.02 -10.32 -1.61
C SER A 274 -3.41 -11.67 -2.21
N ASP A 275 -2.43 -12.57 -2.35
CA ASP A 275 -2.64 -13.91 -2.93
C ASP A 275 -3.67 -14.73 -2.14
N GLY A 276 -3.82 -14.47 -0.84
CA GLY A 276 -4.84 -15.06 0.02
C GLY A 276 -6.27 -14.92 -0.52
N LEU A 277 -6.57 -13.90 -1.34
CA LEU A 277 -7.82 -13.84 -2.10
C LEU A 277 -7.77 -14.70 -3.37
N TRP A 278 -6.71 -14.53 -4.16
CA TRP A 278 -6.58 -15.02 -5.53
C TRP A 278 -6.31 -16.52 -5.63
N ASP A 279 -5.80 -17.14 -4.56
CA ASP A 279 -5.65 -18.59 -4.43
C ASP A 279 -6.99 -19.32 -4.41
N PHE A 280 -8.07 -18.62 -4.04
CA PHE A 280 -9.40 -19.20 -3.91
C PHE A 280 -10.41 -18.67 -4.93
N LEU A 281 -10.21 -17.47 -5.47
CA LEU A 281 -11.12 -16.84 -6.42
C LEU A 281 -10.42 -16.56 -7.75
N SER A 282 -11.05 -16.95 -8.87
CA SER A 282 -10.67 -16.41 -10.17
C SER A 282 -11.04 -14.93 -10.28
N ASN A 283 -10.40 -14.23 -11.22
CA ASN A 283 -10.69 -12.83 -11.53
C ASN A 283 -12.18 -12.61 -11.82
N GLU A 284 -12.79 -13.52 -12.61
CA GLU A 284 -14.21 -13.49 -12.96
C GLU A 284 -15.09 -13.70 -11.73
N GLN A 285 -14.74 -14.64 -10.85
CA GLN A 285 -15.49 -14.90 -9.62
C GLN A 285 -15.51 -13.66 -8.71
N ALA A 286 -14.34 -13.03 -8.50
CA ALA A 286 -14.23 -11.83 -7.68
C ALA A 286 -15.04 -10.66 -8.29
N VAL A 287 -14.90 -10.43 -9.60
CA VAL A 287 -15.65 -9.39 -10.32
C VAL A 287 -17.16 -9.65 -10.29
N GLU A 288 -17.60 -10.90 -10.42
CA GLU A 288 -19.02 -11.27 -10.36
C GLU A 288 -19.60 -11.06 -8.95
N ILE A 289 -18.83 -11.33 -7.90
CA ILE A 289 -19.21 -11.02 -6.52
C ILE A 289 -19.39 -9.51 -6.35
N VAL A 290 -18.42 -8.69 -6.79
CA VAL A 290 -18.50 -7.22 -6.71
C VAL A 290 -19.67 -6.66 -7.52
N GLN A 291 -19.91 -7.20 -8.71
CA GLN A 291 -20.98 -6.79 -9.62
C GLN A 291 -22.38 -7.00 -9.04
N ASN A 292 -22.62 -8.18 -8.44
CA ASN A 292 -23.96 -8.68 -8.15
C ASN A 292 -24.40 -8.45 -6.70
N ASN A 293 -23.59 -7.75 -5.90
CA ASN A 293 -23.86 -7.51 -4.48
C ASN A 293 -23.80 -6.01 -4.15
N PRO A 294 -24.45 -5.58 -3.05
CA PRO A 294 -24.34 -4.21 -2.58
C PRO A 294 -22.88 -3.83 -2.27
N ARG A 295 -22.52 -2.56 -2.53
CA ARG A 295 -21.19 -2.02 -2.21
C ARG A 295 -20.90 -2.07 -0.71
N ASN A 296 -21.92 -1.84 0.12
CA ASN A 296 -21.76 -1.92 1.56
C ASN A 296 -21.44 -3.37 1.98
N GLY A 297 -20.31 -3.54 2.68
CA GLY A 297 -19.80 -4.86 3.09
C GLY A 297 -19.21 -5.69 1.94
N ILE A 298 -18.88 -5.10 0.79
CA ILE A 298 -18.41 -5.90 -0.36
C ILE A 298 -17.04 -6.54 -0.13
N ALA A 299 -16.11 -5.83 0.52
CA ALA A 299 -14.79 -6.38 0.83
C ALA A 299 -14.92 -7.53 1.85
N LYS A 300 -15.76 -7.37 2.89
CA LYS A 300 -16.11 -8.44 3.82
C LYS A 300 -16.65 -9.67 3.07
N ARG A 301 -17.54 -9.46 2.09
CA ARG A 301 -18.14 -10.56 1.32
C ARG A 301 -17.11 -11.33 0.49
N LEU A 302 -16.12 -10.66 -0.11
CA LEU A 302 -15.03 -11.32 -0.82
C LEU A 302 -14.23 -12.22 0.14
N VAL A 303 -13.82 -11.67 1.29
CA VAL A 303 -13.10 -12.43 2.34
C VAL A 303 -13.94 -13.60 2.87
N SER A 304 -15.19 -13.39 3.24
CA SER A 304 -16.07 -14.45 3.73
C SER A 304 -16.29 -15.56 2.69
N THR A 305 -16.30 -15.22 1.40
CA THR A 305 -16.39 -16.22 0.32
C THR A 305 -15.15 -17.09 0.25
N VAL A 306 -13.96 -16.48 0.40
CA VAL A 306 -12.70 -17.23 0.48
C VAL A 306 -12.68 -18.14 1.69
N LEU A 307 -13.02 -17.64 2.88
CA LEU A 307 -13.05 -18.45 4.09
C LEU A 307 -14.03 -19.62 3.99
N ALA A 308 -15.18 -19.42 3.36
CA ALA A 308 -16.12 -20.51 3.08
C ALA A 308 -15.53 -21.57 2.13
N LYS A 309 -14.78 -21.16 1.10
CA LYS A 309 -14.08 -22.09 0.21
C LYS A 309 -12.93 -22.82 0.91
N ALA A 310 -12.12 -22.11 1.70
CA ALA A 310 -11.04 -22.68 2.49
C ALA A 310 -11.56 -23.74 3.47
N ALA A 311 -12.61 -23.42 4.22
CA ALA A 311 -13.25 -24.35 5.14
C ALA A 311 -13.82 -25.58 4.41
N ALA A 312 -14.47 -25.38 3.26
CA ALA A 312 -14.99 -26.48 2.45
C ALA A 312 -13.86 -27.39 1.91
N ASN A 313 -12.76 -26.82 1.43
CA ASN A 313 -11.59 -27.58 0.97
C ASN A 313 -10.95 -28.39 2.11
N GLY A 314 -10.96 -27.84 3.32
CA GLY A 314 -10.49 -28.51 4.53
C GLY A 314 -11.49 -29.48 5.17
N ASN A 315 -12.70 -29.64 4.61
CA ASN A 315 -13.82 -30.39 5.20
C ASN A 315 -14.15 -29.97 6.65
N VAL A 316 -14.04 -28.69 6.95
CA VAL A 316 -14.35 -28.09 8.27
C VAL A 316 -15.37 -26.97 8.14
N THR A 317 -15.91 -26.50 9.26
CA THR A 317 -16.73 -25.28 9.27
C THR A 317 -15.85 -24.03 9.35
N CYS A 318 -16.32 -22.90 8.82
CA CYS A 318 -15.62 -21.62 8.98
C CYS A 318 -15.34 -21.31 10.46
N ASN A 319 -16.30 -21.58 11.34
CA ASN A 319 -16.12 -21.34 12.77
C ASN A 319 -14.97 -22.20 13.34
N SER A 320 -14.97 -23.51 13.06
CA SER A 320 -13.88 -24.39 13.50
C SER A 320 -12.52 -23.97 12.96
N MET A 321 -12.46 -23.51 11.71
CA MET A 321 -11.25 -23.00 11.07
C MET A 321 -10.77 -21.69 11.71
N MET A 322 -11.69 -20.76 12.03
CA MET A 322 -11.37 -19.51 12.72
C MET A 322 -11.04 -19.70 14.20
N HIS A 323 -11.40 -20.84 14.81
CA HIS A 323 -10.92 -21.23 16.14
C HIS A 323 -9.58 -21.96 16.11
N ALA A 324 -9.07 -22.32 14.93
CA ALA A 324 -7.79 -22.99 14.79
C ALA A 324 -6.63 -22.11 15.30
N ASN A 325 -5.57 -22.78 15.78
CA ASN A 325 -4.40 -22.12 16.35
C ASN A 325 -3.68 -21.28 15.28
N LEU A 326 -3.23 -20.08 15.64
CA LEU A 326 -2.46 -19.20 14.73
C LEU A 326 -0.96 -19.53 14.69
N GLY A 327 -0.47 -20.37 15.62
CA GLY A 327 0.94 -20.73 15.76
C GLY A 327 1.35 -21.99 14.99
N ARG A 328 2.64 -22.35 15.08
CA ARG A 328 3.20 -23.55 14.44
C ARG A 328 2.75 -24.83 15.15
N GLY A 329 2.17 -25.79 14.41
CA GLY A 329 1.75 -27.10 14.91
C GLY A 329 0.62 -27.71 14.08
N ASP A 330 0.14 -28.89 14.51
CA ASP A 330 -1.04 -29.52 13.93
C ASP A 330 -2.30 -28.67 14.18
N GLY A 331 -3.16 -28.54 13.17
CA GLY A 331 -4.36 -27.69 13.25
C GLY A 331 -4.07 -26.19 13.21
N ASN A 332 -2.99 -25.76 12.56
CA ASN A 332 -2.70 -24.35 12.30
C ASN A 332 -3.68 -23.76 11.27
N ARG A 333 -4.28 -22.60 11.55
CA ARG A 333 -5.15 -21.86 10.63
C ARG A 333 -4.50 -21.61 9.27
N ARG A 334 -3.19 -21.35 9.25
CA ARG A 334 -2.39 -21.13 8.03
C ARG A 334 -2.41 -22.32 7.06
N SER A 335 -2.77 -23.51 7.52
CA SER A 335 -2.95 -24.67 6.64
C SER A 335 -4.23 -24.62 5.81
N PHE A 336 -5.19 -23.78 6.19
CA PHE A 336 -6.47 -23.63 5.49
C PHE A 336 -6.50 -22.41 4.56
N HIS A 337 -5.98 -21.27 5.02
CA HIS A 337 -5.92 -20.03 4.24
C HIS A 337 -4.71 -19.19 4.63
N ASP A 338 -4.36 -18.22 3.78
CA ASP A 338 -3.35 -17.19 4.08
C ASP A 338 -3.94 -15.99 4.82
N ASP A 339 -3.09 -15.06 5.24
CA ASP A 339 -3.54 -13.70 5.51
C ASP A 339 -4.25 -13.15 4.26
N ILE A 340 -5.33 -12.41 4.45
CA ILE A 340 -6.13 -11.89 3.34
C ILE A 340 -6.28 -10.39 3.51
N SER A 341 -5.88 -9.63 2.50
CA SER A 341 -6.12 -8.19 2.40
C SER A 341 -6.82 -7.88 1.09
N VAL A 342 -7.95 -7.18 1.17
CA VAL A 342 -8.73 -6.79 -0.01
C VAL A 342 -9.12 -5.33 0.09
N ILE A 343 -8.90 -4.57 -0.99
CA ILE A 343 -9.42 -3.22 -1.21
C ILE A 343 -10.27 -3.24 -2.48
N VAL A 344 -11.51 -2.77 -2.39
CA VAL A 344 -12.40 -2.55 -3.54
C VAL A 344 -12.68 -1.07 -3.68
N VAL A 345 -12.34 -0.50 -4.83
CA VAL A 345 -12.54 0.92 -5.17
C VAL A 345 -13.58 1.01 -6.28
N PHE A 346 -14.64 1.80 -6.08
CA PHE A 346 -15.70 2.03 -7.05
C PHE A 346 -15.51 3.38 -7.75
N PHE A 347 -15.81 3.40 -9.05
CA PHE A 347 -15.78 4.60 -9.88
C PHE A 347 -17.20 5.03 -10.22
N ASP A 348 -17.59 6.19 -9.71
CA ASP A 348 -18.93 6.73 -9.91
C ASP A 348 -18.98 7.68 -11.10
N LYS A 349 -19.96 7.46 -11.98
CA LYS A 349 -20.16 8.26 -13.20
C LYS A 349 -20.44 9.73 -12.91
N THR A 350 -21.00 10.05 -11.75
CA THR A 350 -21.51 11.37 -11.37
C THR A 350 -20.60 12.16 -10.42
N SER A 351 -19.50 11.56 -9.95
CA SER A 351 -18.65 12.16 -8.91
C SER A 351 -17.60 13.16 -9.43
N PHE A 352 -17.91 13.86 -10.53
CA PHE A 352 -17.27 15.13 -10.87
C PHE A 352 -17.86 16.31 -10.07
N LEU A 353 -18.89 16.07 -9.26
CA LEU A 353 -19.40 17.02 -8.27
C LEU A 353 -18.57 16.93 -7.00
N ARG A 354 -17.80 18.00 -6.77
CA ARG A 354 -16.81 18.22 -5.71
C ARG A 354 -17.42 18.18 -4.31
N MET A 355 -17.81 17.00 -3.80
CA MET A 355 -18.02 16.88 -2.37
C MET A 355 -16.68 17.01 -1.65
N PRO A 356 -16.57 17.83 -0.59
CA PRO A 356 -15.35 17.89 0.20
C PRO A 356 -15.14 16.52 0.87
N VAL A 357 -14.21 15.74 0.33
CA VAL A 357 -13.67 14.56 1.01
C VAL A 357 -12.52 15.00 1.89
N HIS A 358 -12.50 14.49 3.13
CA HIS A 358 -11.39 14.74 4.05
C HIS A 358 -10.15 13.99 3.57
N ASN A 359 -8.98 14.60 3.77
CA ASN A 359 -7.71 13.93 3.52
C ASN A 359 -7.48 12.89 4.62
N LEU A 360 -7.81 11.63 4.37
CA LEU A 360 -7.79 10.57 5.37
C LEU A 360 -6.93 9.40 4.92
N SER A 361 -6.13 8.89 5.86
CA SER A 361 -5.33 7.68 5.77
C SER A 361 -6.11 6.56 6.46
N TYR A 362 -6.28 5.45 5.77
CA TYR A 362 -6.82 4.21 6.31
C TYR A 362 -5.77 3.12 6.15
N LYS A 363 -5.38 2.48 7.26
CA LYS A 363 -4.38 1.40 7.26
C LYS A 363 -4.95 0.19 7.98
N SER A 364 -4.57 -1.01 7.56
CA SER A 364 -5.03 -2.25 8.21
C SER A 364 -4.58 -2.37 9.67
N SER A 365 -3.53 -1.65 10.07
CA SER A 365 -3.02 -1.60 11.46
C SER A 365 -3.80 -0.64 12.38
N SER A 366 -4.83 0.06 11.90
CA SER A 366 -5.58 1.01 12.71
C SER A 366 -7.08 1.01 12.42
N ASP A 367 -7.88 0.90 13.48
CA ASP A 367 -9.35 0.97 13.38
C ASP A 367 -9.87 2.37 13.07
N ARG A 368 -9.05 3.41 13.27
CA ARG A 368 -9.46 4.81 13.09
C ARG A 368 -8.68 5.46 11.95
N PRO A 369 -9.36 6.18 11.05
CA PRO A 369 -8.65 6.95 10.05
C PRO A 369 -7.85 8.07 10.70
N THR A 370 -6.67 8.33 10.17
CA THR A 370 -5.81 9.44 10.56
C THR A 370 -5.77 10.49 9.44
N PRO A 371 -5.30 11.72 9.69
CA PRO A 371 -5.09 12.69 8.63
C PRO A 371 -4.06 12.17 7.61
N SER A 372 -4.43 12.12 6.32
CA SER A 372 -3.51 11.73 5.25
C SER A 372 -2.42 12.77 5.03
N ALA A 373 -1.20 12.34 4.72
CA ALA A 373 -0.11 13.23 4.34
C ALA A 373 -0.40 14.02 3.04
N PHE A 374 -1.39 13.63 2.24
CA PHE A 374 -1.94 14.47 1.16
C PHE A 374 -2.41 15.86 1.61
N ALA A 375 -2.80 16.02 2.88
CA ALA A 375 -3.17 17.32 3.44
C ALA A 375 -1.99 18.30 3.48
N ARG A 376 -0.76 17.77 3.60
CA ARG A 376 0.47 18.55 3.75
C ARG A 376 1.28 18.70 2.45
N SER A 377 1.00 17.89 1.44
CA SER A 377 1.81 17.79 0.21
C SER A 377 1.60 18.92 -0.81
N GLY A 378 0.73 19.90 -0.55
CA GLY A 378 0.45 20.98 -1.52
C GLY A 378 -0.35 20.56 -2.76
N LEU A 379 -0.48 19.25 -3.04
CA LEU A 379 -1.25 18.68 -4.15
C LEU A 379 -2.74 19.06 -4.10
N THR A 380 -3.25 19.37 -2.90
CA THR A 380 -4.65 19.73 -2.66
C THR A 380 -4.90 21.25 -2.64
N THR A 381 -3.86 22.08 -2.58
CA THR A 381 -3.96 23.55 -2.33
C THR A 381 -3.75 24.42 -3.56
N HIS A 382 -3.54 23.85 -4.75
CA HIS A 382 -3.25 24.64 -5.95
C HIS A 382 -4.35 25.66 -6.30
N TRP A 383 -5.63 25.39 -5.97
CA TRP A 383 -6.70 26.38 -6.13
C TRP A 383 -6.57 27.56 -5.16
N LEU A 384 -6.18 27.34 -3.90
CA LEU A 384 -5.95 28.41 -2.92
C LEU A 384 -4.74 29.26 -3.31
N GLN A 385 -3.67 28.64 -3.81
CA GLN A 385 -2.51 29.38 -4.32
C GLN A 385 -2.86 30.19 -5.58
N ARG A 386 -3.65 29.62 -6.50
CA ARG A 386 -4.12 30.32 -7.71
C ARG A 386 -5.11 31.43 -7.38
N LEU A 387 -6.01 31.23 -6.41
CA LEU A 387 -6.92 32.25 -5.89
C LEU A 387 -6.14 33.38 -5.20
N LYS A 388 -5.17 33.05 -4.34
CA LYS A 388 -4.26 34.04 -3.72
C LYS A 388 -3.49 34.83 -4.77
N LYS A 389 -3.02 34.19 -5.84
CA LYS A 389 -2.36 34.84 -6.98
C LYS A 389 -3.33 35.76 -7.73
N THR A 390 -4.51 35.29 -8.11
CA THR A 390 -5.55 36.10 -8.78
C THR A 390 -6.00 37.30 -7.92
N ILE A 391 -6.16 37.11 -6.61
CA ILE A 391 -6.47 38.18 -5.65
C ILE A 391 -5.31 39.19 -5.62
N LYS A 392 -4.07 38.72 -5.45
CA LYS A 392 -2.87 39.58 -5.44
C LYS A 392 -2.70 40.36 -6.75
N ASP A 393 -3.00 39.75 -7.89
CA ASP A 393 -2.91 40.39 -9.21
C ASP A 393 -4.05 41.41 -9.42
N ARG A 394 -5.26 41.14 -8.90
CA ARG A 394 -6.37 42.12 -8.88
C ARG A 394 -6.06 43.35 -8.01
N PHE A 395 -5.47 43.14 -6.83
CA PHE A 395 -5.10 44.24 -5.92
C PHE A 395 -3.87 45.03 -6.38
N LYS A 396 -3.01 44.46 -7.23
CA LYS A 396 -1.93 45.18 -7.91
C LYS A 396 -2.41 45.99 -9.12
N GLY A 397 -3.49 45.56 -9.78
CA GLY A 397 -4.09 46.30 -10.90
C GLY A 397 -4.90 47.53 -10.47
N SER A 398 -5.38 47.58 -9.23
CA SER A 398 -6.21 48.69 -8.71
C SER A 398 -5.42 49.86 -8.13
N SER A 399 -4.09 49.77 -8.00
CA SER A 399 -3.24 50.82 -7.41
C SER A 399 -2.47 51.68 -8.43
N SER A 400 -2.88 51.68 -9.70
CA SER A 400 -2.20 52.43 -10.77
C SER A 400 -3.02 53.55 -11.44
N ASN A 401 -4.08 54.05 -10.78
CA ASN A 401 -4.79 55.26 -11.24
C ASN A 401 -5.14 56.17 -10.05
N ALA A 402 -4.14 56.88 -9.53
CA ALA A 402 -4.33 58.13 -8.78
C ALA A 402 -3.01 58.90 -8.78
N SER A 403 -2.75 59.65 -9.85
CA SER A 403 -1.71 60.68 -9.86
C SER A 403 -2.28 61.94 -10.50
N GLY A 404 -2.30 63.05 -9.75
CA GLY A 404 -2.39 64.38 -10.32
C GLY A 404 -3.04 65.42 -9.42
N SER A 405 -2.24 66.08 -8.57
CA SER A 405 -2.14 67.55 -8.52
C SER A 405 -1.16 68.01 -7.44
N GLN A 406 -0.42 69.06 -7.79
CA GLN A 406 0.80 69.62 -7.21
C GLN A 406 0.63 70.49 -5.95
N ASP A 407 1.77 70.63 -5.25
CA ASP A 407 2.35 71.79 -4.55
C ASP A 407 1.55 72.58 -3.48
N GLN A 408 2.05 72.58 -2.22
CA GLN A 408 2.84 73.67 -1.60
C GLN A 408 3.03 73.43 -0.08
N ASN A 409 4.23 73.75 0.41
CA ASN A 409 4.74 73.80 1.80
C ASN A 409 4.16 75.01 2.61
N PRO A 410 4.54 75.30 3.87
CA PRO A 410 5.14 74.51 4.98
C PRO A 410 4.50 74.83 6.38
N GLU A 411 5.15 74.35 7.45
CA GLU A 411 5.21 74.86 8.85
C GLU A 411 4.68 73.94 9.97
N THR A 412 5.64 73.50 10.78
CA THR A 412 5.55 72.96 12.15
C THR A 412 5.35 74.11 13.17
N PRO A 413 4.80 73.88 14.38
CA PRO A 413 5.69 73.52 15.49
C PRO A 413 5.12 72.57 16.57
N GLU A 414 6.08 71.85 17.17
CA GLU A 414 6.26 71.59 18.61
C GLU A 414 5.21 70.86 19.46
N GLY A 415 5.74 69.88 20.21
CA GLY A 415 5.04 69.15 21.27
C GLY A 415 5.88 68.00 21.80
N GLU A 416 6.90 68.34 22.59
CA GLU A 416 7.73 67.42 23.38
C GLU A 416 6.87 66.47 24.23
N SER A 417 7.22 65.19 24.34
CA SER A 417 7.99 64.60 25.44
C SER A 417 7.57 63.12 25.45
N SER A 418 8.33 62.11 25.84
CA SER A 418 9.61 61.92 26.51
C SER A 418 10.00 60.47 26.13
N GLN A 419 11.23 60.24 25.67
CA GLN A 419 12.28 59.52 26.41
C GLN A 419 11.84 58.14 26.94
N THR A 420 12.54 57.02 26.74
CA THR A 420 13.97 56.84 26.46
C THR A 420 14.25 55.35 26.23
N GLN A 421 15.23 55.10 25.35
CA GLN A 421 16.31 54.10 25.41
C GLN A 421 15.94 52.60 25.30
N SER A 422 16.34 51.87 24.24
CA SER A 422 17.72 51.55 23.75
C SER A 422 18.47 50.67 24.77
N LEU A 423 19.20 49.60 24.45
CA LEU A 423 19.70 48.95 23.23
C LEU A 423 20.31 47.60 23.70
N LEU A 424 20.59 46.70 22.76
CA LEU A 424 21.76 45.80 22.64
C LEU A 424 22.48 45.35 23.95
N GLY A 425 22.85 44.11 24.17
CA GLY A 425 23.02 42.97 23.27
C GLY A 425 23.98 41.95 23.90
N GLN A 426 23.83 40.70 23.44
CA GLN A 426 24.80 39.61 23.32
C GLN A 426 25.49 38.96 24.54
N SER A 427 25.49 37.61 24.42
CA SER A 427 26.55 36.65 24.78
C SER A 427 26.69 36.22 26.25
N SER A 428 26.41 34.94 26.53
CA SER A 428 27.48 33.92 26.74
C SER A 428 26.96 32.53 27.15
N ARG A 429 27.64 31.50 26.63
CA ARG A 429 27.81 30.09 27.07
C ARG A 429 27.42 29.70 28.51
N ALA A 430 26.84 28.49 28.66
CA ALA A 430 27.16 27.46 29.68
C ALA A 430 26.45 26.14 29.29
N GLN A 431 27.13 25.04 28.92
CA GLN A 431 27.72 23.96 29.75
C GLN A 431 26.72 23.06 30.52
N SER A 432 26.81 21.76 30.23
CA SER A 432 26.18 20.63 30.93
C SER A 432 26.84 20.30 32.26
N PRO A 433 26.17 19.52 33.11
CA PRO A 433 26.77 18.28 33.67
C PRO A 433 25.73 17.14 33.72
N TRP A 434 26.05 15.84 33.62
CA TRP A 434 26.71 15.01 34.65
C TRP A 434 27.17 13.65 34.09
N LYS A 435 28.18 13.10 34.77
CA LYS A 435 28.96 11.89 34.52
C LYS A 435 28.46 10.66 35.30
N ASN A 436 28.75 9.49 34.72
CA ASN A 436 29.27 8.23 35.31
C ASN A 436 28.48 7.41 36.33
N LEU A 437 28.32 6.12 36.00
CA LEU A 437 28.63 4.99 36.89
C LEU A 437 29.04 3.75 36.05
N LYS A 438 30.18 3.16 36.40
CA LYS A 438 30.74 1.90 35.89
C LYS A 438 30.92 0.94 37.08
N GLN A 439 30.83 -0.35 36.77
CA GLN A 439 31.39 -1.53 37.47
C GLN A 439 30.75 -1.98 38.80
N ASN A 440 30.05 -3.11 38.75
CA ASN A 440 30.65 -4.44 39.01
C ASN A 440 30.01 -5.49 38.10
#